data_AF-W0V4X5-F1
#
_entry.id   AF-W0V4X5-F1
#
_cell.length_a   1.000
_cell.length_b   1.000
_cell.length_c   1.000
_cell.angle_alpha   90.00
_cell.angle_beta   90.00
_cell.angle_gamma   90.00
#
_symmetry.space_group_name_H-M   'P 1'
#
loop_
_entity.id
_entity.type
_entity.pdbx_description
1 polymer ?
#
loop_
_entity_poly.entity_id
_entity_poly.type
_entity_poly.pdbx_seq_one_letter_code
_entity_poly.pdbx_strand_id
1 'polypeptide(L)'
;MANDASPNTDLGKNPIAIFLLILLILSFILIFIPKIYKWNWETKYFGVGIFEIGSISLFGITPTLCLLVYSDLSLKSRTAIFLIYTLQIFFWCKRFSKFYKKIYENPDLRKKIYVEEDDANYYMQKGDRWLIDKKFKFKQLPSNLYFLLSIFFAIAIIPFSHDIIKITKLPFIYTFCAIAALPISLLGCGLITRSWLIFYYYPKKIKAKNKKPVYVDMNG
;
A
#
# COMPACT_ATOMS: atom_id res chain seq x y z
N MET A 1 21.68 -10.00 -22.88
CA MET A 1 22.38 -9.86 -21.58
C MET A 1 21.38 -10.16 -20.47
N ALA A 2 21.22 -11.44 -20.13
CA ALA A 2 20.41 -11.93 -19.01
C ALA A 2 21.29 -12.80 -18.09
N ASN A 3 22.57 -12.43 -17.96
CA ASN A 3 23.58 -13.17 -17.20
C ASN A 3 23.88 -12.53 -15.82
N ASP A 4 23.18 -11.45 -15.44
CA ASP A 4 23.40 -10.73 -14.17
C ASP A 4 22.50 -11.20 -13.01
N ALA A 5 21.78 -12.31 -13.17
CA ALA A 5 21.19 -12.99 -12.02
C ALA A 5 22.33 -13.69 -11.29
N SER A 6 22.84 -13.09 -10.21
CA SER A 6 23.88 -13.66 -9.32
C SER A 6 23.55 -15.13 -9.03
N PRO A 7 24.26 -16.11 -9.66
CA PRO A 7 23.85 -17.51 -9.67
C PRO A 7 23.90 -18.19 -8.29
N ASN A 8 24.56 -17.55 -7.32
CA ASN A 8 24.88 -18.12 -6.02
C ASN A 8 24.32 -17.29 -4.85
N THR A 9 23.18 -16.62 -5.04
CA THR A 9 22.57 -15.88 -3.94
C THR A 9 21.83 -16.88 -3.03
N ASP A 10 22.47 -17.27 -1.93
CA ASP A 10 21.85 -18.10 -0.89
C ASP A 10 20.56 -17.44 -0.40
N LEU A 11 19.42 -17.98 -0.83
CA LEU A 11 18.09 -17.44 -0.52
C LEU A 11 17.84 -17.37 0.99
N GLY A 12 18.45 -18.29 1.76
CA GLY A 12 18.34 -18.34 3.21
C GLY A 12 19.08 -17.20 3.92
N LYS A 13 19.92 -16.44 3.21
CA LYS A 13 20.66 -15.27 3.73
C LYS A 13 20.23 -13.95 3.10
N ASN A 14 19.33 -13.99 2.12
CA ASN A 14 18.85 -12.81 1.42
C ASN A 14 17.65 -12.20 2.19
N PRO A 15 17.81 -11.10 2.96
CA PRO A 15 16.72 -10.52 3.74
C PRO A 15 15.50 -10.12 2.91
N ILE A 16 15.68 -9.72 1.64
CA ILE A 16 14.56 -9.41 0.75
C ILE A 16 13.82 -10.69 0.35
N ALA A 17 14.53 -11.76 0.00
CA ALA A 17 13.92 -13.04 -0.33
C ALA A 17 13.16 -13.63 0.88
N ILE A 18 13.74 -13.54 2.08
CA ILE A 18 13.09 -13.94 3.33
C ILE A 18 11.82 -13.11 3.56
N PHE A 19 11.90 -11.78 3.41
CA PHE A 19 10.75 -10.91 3.54
C PHE A 19 9.62 -11.25 2.55
N LEU A 20 9.96 -11.46 1.28
CA LEU A 20 9.00 -11.85 0.24
C LEU A 20 8.40 -13.24 0.51
N LEU A 21 9.20 -14.18 0.99
CA LEU A 21 8.73 -15.50 1.40
C LEU A 21 7.75 -15.43 2.57
N ILE A 22 8.04 -14.59 3.57
CA ILE A 22 7.12 -14.35 4.69
C ILE A 22 5.80 -13.76 4.17
N LEU A 23 5.85 -12.77 3.28
CA LEU A 23 4.64 -12.20 2.66
C LEU A 23 3.84 -13.25 1.88
N LEU A 24 4.51 -14.14 1.16
CA LEU A 24 3.87 -15.24 0.44
C LEU A 24 3.19 -16.23 1.40
N ILE A 25 3.88 -16.65 2.46
CA ILE A 25 3.33 -17.55 3.49
C ILE A 25 2.11 -16.90 4.15
N LEU A 26 2.21 -15.63 4.55
CA LEU A 26 1.09 -14.88 5.11
C LEU A 26 -0.08 -14.84 4.13
N SER A 27 0.16 -14.61 2.84
CA SER A 27 -0.88 -14.60 1.81
C SER A 27 -1.59 -15.94 1.69
N PHE A 28 -0.86 -17.06 1.77
CA PHE A 28 -1.46 -18.41 1.78
C PHE A 28 -2.29 -18.68 3.03
N ILE A 29 -1.82 -18.26 4.22
CA ILE A 29 -2.56 -18.43 5.48
C ILE A 29 -3.94 -17.74 5.39
N LEU A 30 -3.98 -16.55 4.79
CA LEU A 30 -5.19 -15.77 4.68
C LEU A 30 -6.28 -16.40 3.80
N ILE A 31 -5.91 -17.26 2.84
CA ILE A 31 -6.87 -18.01 2.01
C ILE A 31 -7.77 -18.92 2.88
N PHE A 32 -7.25 -19.40 4.01
CA PHE A 32 -7.99 -20.30 4.90
C PHE A 32 -8.90 -19.57 5.90
N ILE A 33 -8.67 -18.29 6.17
CA ILE A 33 -9.48 -17.49 7.09
C ILE A 33 -10.97 -17.48 6.69
N PRO A 34 -11.34 -17.23 5.42
CA PRO A 34 -12.71 -17.37 4.92
C PRO A 34 -13.39 -18.70 5.26
N LYS A 35 -12.65 -19.81 5.11
CA LYS A 35 -13.17 -21.16 5.31
C LYS A 35 -13.36 -21.50 6.80
N ILE A 36 -12.41 -21.11 7.64
CA ILE A 36 -12.44 -21.40 9.08
C ILE A 36 -13.54 -20.59 9.78
N TYR A 37 -13.69 -19.32 9.42
CA TYR A 37 -14.51 -18.39 10.18
C TYR A 37 -15.95 -18.25 9.69
N LYS A 38 -16.37 -19.06 8.69
CA LYS A 38 -17.69 -18.99 8.04
C LYS A 38 -18.00 -17.55 7.63
N TRP A 39 -17.52 -17.13 6.45
CA TRP A 39 -17.64 -15.77 5.90
C TRP A 39 -19.06 -15.17 6.09
N ASN A 40 -19.26 -14.48 7.22
CA ASN A 40 -20.54 -13.88 7.62
C ASN A 40 -20.64 -12.42 7.18
N TRP A 41 -19.99 -12.04 6.07
CA TRP A 41 -19.97 -10.67 5.54
C TRP A 41 -19.41 -9.59 6.49
N GLU A 42 -18.82 -9.95 7.64
CA GLU A 42 -18.21 -8.99 8.56
C GLU A 42 -17.04 -8.27 7.87
N THR A 43 -16.95 -6.95 8.10
CA THR A 43 -15.90 -6.06 7.55
C THR A 43 -14.48 -6.60 7.71
N LYS A 44 -14.16 -7.27 8.82
CA LYS A 44 -12.82 -7.83 9.08
C LYS A 44 -12.37 -8.90 8.07
N TYR A 45 -13.31 -9.59 7.42
CA TYR A 45 -12.99 -10.60 6.40
C TYR A 45 -12.70 -9.98 5.04
N PHE A 46 -13.25 -8.80 4.75
CA PHE A 46 -12.98 -8.04 3.53
C PHE A 46 -11.61 -7.38 3.51
N GLY A 47 -11.09 -7.03 4.69
CA GLY A 47 -9.76 -6.47 4.81
C GLY A 47 -8.62 -7.44 4.44
N VAL A 48 -8.91 -8.73 4.20
CA VAL A 48 -7.93 -9.71 3.71
C VAL A 48 -7.36 -9.28 2.34
N GLY A 49 -8.15 -8.55 1.53
CA GLY A 49 -7.69 -7.96 0.27
C GLY A 49 -6.57 -6.92 0.41
N ILE A 50 -6.18 -6.54 1.63
CA ILE A 50 -5.01 -5.68 1.88
C ILE A 50 -3.72 -6.30 1.31
N PHE A 51 -3.57 -7.62 1.33
CA PHE A 51 -2.35 -8.27 0.82
C PHE A 51 -2.30 -8.26 -0.71
N GLU A 52 -3.42 -8.49 -1.38
CA GLU A 52 -3.55 -8.34 -2.83
C GLU A 52 -3.21 -6.91 -3.26
N ILE A 53 -3.86 -5.92 -2.65
CA ILE A 53 -3.59 -4.49 -2.91
C ILE A 53 -2.14 -4.13 -2.53
N GLY A 54 -1.63 -4.73 -1.47
CA GLY A 54 -0.27 -4.52 -0.99
C GLY A 54 0.79 -5.05 -1.93
N SER A 55 0.51 -6.12 -2.67
CA SER A 55 1.42 -6.65 -3.69
C SER A 55 1.77 -5.62 -4.77
N ILE A 56 0.83 -4.72 -5.11
CA ILE A 56 1.04 -3.62 -6.05
C ILE A 56 2.15 -2.69 -5.54
N SER A 57 2.25 -2.47 -4.23
CA SER A 57 3.29 -1.61 -3.67
C SER A 57 4.70 -2.20 -3.79
N LEU A 58 4.82 -3.52 -3.95
CA LEU A 58 6.11 -4.21 -4.08
C LEU A 58 6.86 -3.82 -5.36
N PHE A 59 6.15 -3.37 -6.41
CA PHE A 59 6.78 -2.88 -7.63
C PHE A 59 7.74 -1.70 -7.39
N GLY A 60 7.45 -0.84 -6.41
CA GLY A 60 8.35 0.26 -6.01
C GLY A 60 9.18 -0.07 -4.77
N ILE A 61 8.63 -0.84 -3.82
CA ILE A 61 9.32 -1.16 -2.56
C ILE A 61 10.51 -2.08 -2.82
N THR A 62 10.34 -3.17 -3.59
CA THR A 62 11.41 -4.15 -3.84
C THR A 62 12.65 -3.54 -4.48
N PRO A 63 12.57 -2.79 -5.61
CA PRO A 63 13.76 -2.18 -6.20
C PRO A 63 14.42 -1.15 -5.26
N THR A 64 13.63 -0.41 -4.48
CA THR A 64 14.16 0.51 -3.46
C THR A 64 14.90 -0.25 -2.36
N LEU A 65 14.36 -1.37 -1.87
CA LEU A 65 15.04 -2.21 -0.89
C LEU A 65 16.33 -2.81 -1.46
N CYS A 66 16.35 -3.22 -2.73
CA CYS A 66 17.58 -3.67 -3.39
C CYS A 66 18.66 -2.58 -3.36
N LEU A 67 18.31 -1.32 -3.66
CA LEU A 67 19.24 -0.20 -3.53
C LEU A 67 19.73 0.00 -2.09
N LEU A 68 18.86 -0.16 -1.09
CA LEU A 68 19.25 0.07 0.30
C LEU A 68 20.14 -1.05 0.87
N VAL A 69 19.88 -2.29 0.48
CA VAL A 69 20.53 -3.47 1.07
C VAL A 69 21.74 -3.93 0.26
N TYR A 70 21.65 -3.92 -1.07
CA TYR A 70 22.62 -4.58 -1.94
C TYR A 70 23.49 -3.63 -2.77
N SER A 71 23.28 -2.31 -2.68
CA SER A 71 24.15 -1.38 -3.39
C SER A 71 25.42 -1.02 -2.61
N ASP A 72 26.46 -0.65 -3.35
CA ASP A 72 27.71 -0.08 -2.82
C ASP A 72 27.59 1.41 -2.48
N LEU A 73 26.36 1.95 -2.43
CA LEU A 73 26.14 3.35 -2.06
C LEU A 73 26.65 3.63 -0.65
N SER A 74 27.20 4.83 -0.47
CA SER A 74 27.59 5.31 0.86
C SER A 74 26.40 5.25 1.83
N LEU A 75 26.68 5.06 3.12
CA LEU A 75 25.63 5.03 4.15
C LEU A 75 24.79 6.31 4.12
N LYS A 76 25.40 7.47 3.86
CA LYS A 76 24.70 8.76 3.73
C LYS A 76 23.68 8.72 2.59
N SER A 77 24.06 8.21 1.43
CA SER A 77 23.18 8.10 0.26
C SER A 77 22.02 7.13 0.52
N ARG A 78 22.29 5.96 1.13
CA ARG A 78 21.25 4.99 1.49
C ARG A 78 20.25 5.57 2.50
N THR A 79 20.75 6.23 3.54
CA THR A 79 19.89 6.90 4.52
C THR A 79 19.04 7.99 3.87
N ALA A 80 19.60 8.79 2.97
CA ALA A 80 18.85 9.81 2.24
C ALA A 80 17.73 9.19 1.39
N ILE A 81 18.03 8.14 0.60
CA ILE A 81 17.03 7.41 -0.20
C ILE A 81 15.92 6.85 0.70
N PHE A 82 16.28 6.17 1.79
CA PHE A 82 15.33 5.60 2.74
C PHE A 82 14.41 6.65 3.35
N LEU A 83 14.98 7.78 3.82
CA LEU A 83 14.21 8.86 4.43
C LEU A 83 13.26 9.50 3.40
N ILE A 84 13.76 9.83 2.20
CA ILE A 84 12.96 10.42 1.13
C ILE A 84 11.80 9.50 0.75
N TYR A 85 12.06 8.20 0.59
CA TYR A 85 11.04 7.22 0.21
C TYR A 85 10.00 7.04 1.32
N THR A 86 10.46 6.86 2.56
CA THR A 86 9.59 6.64 3.73
C THR A 86 8.74 7.86 4.05
N LEU A 87 9.31 9.07 3.99
CA LEU A 87 8.56 10.31 4.22
C LEU A 87 7.46 10.49 3.17
N GLN A 88 7.73 10.21 1.90
CA GLN A 88 6.72 10.29 0.85
C GLN A 88 5.56 9.33 1.11
N ILE A 89 5.85 8.06 1.42
CA ILE A 89 4.82 7.08 1.80
C ILE A 89 4.06 7.55 3.05
N PHE A 90 4.75 8.00 4.08
CA PHE A 90 4.13 8.43 5.34
C PHE A 90 3.18 9.61 5.12
N PHE A 91 3.62 10.66 4.42
CA PHE A 91 2.78 11.82 4.14
C PHE A 91 1.59 11.45 3.25
N TRP A 92 1.80 10.55 2.29
CA TRP A 92 0.73 10.04 1.44
C TRP A 92 -0.33 9.30 2.25
N CYS A 93 0.06 8.30 3.05
CA CYS A 93 -0.85 7.53 3.90
C CYS A 93 -1.56 8.43 4.94
N LYS A 94 -0.86 9.42 5.50
CA LYS A 94 -1.43 10.39 6.43
C LYS A 94 -2.60 11.18 5.82
N ARG A 95 -2.62 11.40 4.50
CA ARG A 95 -3.78 12.04 3.82
C ARG A 95 -5.04 11.18 3.91
N PHE A 96 -4.93 9.86 3.72
CA PHE A 96 -6.04 8.94 3.89
C PHE A 96 -6.52 8.90 5.34
N SER A 97 -5.60 8.83 6.31
CA SER A 97 -5.96 8.86 7.73
C SER A 97 -6.68 10.15 8.11
N LYS A 98 -6.21 11.31 7.64
CA LYS A 98 -6.88 12.60 7.87
C LYS A 98 -8.28 12.65 7.24
N PHE A 99 -8.41 12.13 6.01
CA PHE A 99 -9.69 12.09 5.30
C PHE A 99 -10.74 11.28 6.05
N TYR A 100 -10.44 10.03 6.41
CA TYR A 100 -11.39 9.19 7.13
C TYR A 100 -11.60 9.61 8.58
N LYS A 101 -10.60 10.23 9.23
CA LYS A 101 -10.79 10.84 10.56
C LYS A 101 -11.85 11.93 10.51
N LYS A 102 -11.78 12.83 9.52
CA LYS A 102 -12.78 13.88 9.32
C LYS A 102 -14.19 13.30 9.10
N ILE A 103 -14.31 12.22 8.33
CA ILE A 103 -15.60 11.55 8.12
C ILE A 103 -16.12 10.94 9.43
N TYR A 104 -15.27 10.24 10.18
CA TYR A 104 -15.67 9.58 11.42
C TYR A 104 -16.07 10.54 12.54
N GLU A 105 -15.38 11.68 12.65
CA GLU A 105 -15.64 12.71 13.66
C GLU A 105 -16.94 13.47 13.41
N ASN A 106 -17.38 13.60 12.16
CA ASN A 106 -18.65 14.24 11.82
C ASN A 106 -19.79 13.20 11.78
N PRO A 107 -20.80 13.28 12.67
CA PRO A 107 -21.88 12.30 12.74
C PRO A 107 -22.67 12.13 11.43
N ASP A 108 -22.91 13.23 10.71
CA ASP A 108 -23.69 13.20 9.46
C ASP A 108 -22.92 12.52 8.33
N LEU A 109 -21.61 12.76 8.25
CA LEU A 109 -20.73 12.05 7.32
C LEU A 109 -20.61 10.57 7.68
N ARG A 110 -20.42 10.28 8.97
CA ARG A 110 -20.30 8.90 9.45
C ARG A 110 -21.56 8.09 9.13
N LYS A 111 -22.75 8.65 9.33
CA LYS A 111 -24.04 8.01 8.99
C LYS A 111 -24.20 7.70 7.50
N LYS A 112 -23.48 8.38 6.61
CA LYS A 112 -23.46 8.05 5.17
C LYS A 112 -22.65 6.79 4.87
N ILE A 113 -21.63 6.49 5.68
CA ILE A 113 -20.76 5.32 5.50
C ILE A 113 -21.19 4.15 6.38
N TYR A 114 -21.64 4.42 7.60
CA TYR A 114 -22.03 3.42 8.58
C TYR A 114 -23.47 3.67 8.99
N VAL A 115 -24.37 2.83 8.52
CA VAL A 115 -25.79 2.85 8.87
C VAL A 115 -25.99 1.87 10.03
N GLU A 116 -26.58 2.35 11.11
CA GLU A 116 -26.92 1.52 12.25
C GLU A 116 -28.35 1.01 12.10
N GLU A 117 -28.51 -0.30 12.18
CA GLU A 117 -29.78 -1.02 12.23
C GLU A 117 -29.94 -1.69 13.60
N ASP A 118 -31.06 -2.37 13.84
CA ASP A 118 -31.39 -2.96 15.14
C ASP A 118 -30.34 -3.99 15.61
N ASP A 119 -29.85 -4.83 14.70
CA ASP A 119 -28.95 -5.95 14.98
C ASP A 119 -27.47 -5.67 14.64
N ALA A 120 -27.22 -4.77 13.68
CA ALA A 120 -25.89 -4.56 13.12
C ALA A 120 -25.59 -3.13 12.67
N ASN A 121 -24.34 -2.88 12.28
CA ASN A 121 -23.96 -1.70 11.52
C ASN A 121 -23.52 -2.12 10.12
N TYR A 122 -23.96 -1.40 9.09
CA TYR A 122 -23.62 -1.70 7.71
C TYR A 122 -22.68 -0.64 7.15
N TYR A 123 -21.54 -1.08 6.63
CA TYR A 123 -20.62 -0.28 5.85
C TYR A 123 -21.15 -0.13 4.41
N MET A 124 -21.58 1.08 4.07
CA MET A 124 -22.20 1.45 2.81
C MET A 124 -21.15 1.91 1.79
N GLN A 125 -20.83 1.03 0.82
CA GLN A 125 -19.84 1.33 -0.22
C GLN A 125 -20.22 2.53 -1.11
N LYS A 126 -21.52 2.68 -1.42
CA LYS A 126 -22.07 3.83 -2.16
C LYS A 126 -21.83 5.15 -1.42
N GLY A 127 -21.97 5.14 -0.10
CA GLY A 127 -21.70 6.30 0.75
C GLY A 127 -20.25 6.72 0.71
N ASP A 128 -19.32 5.77 0.85
CA ASP A 128 -17.88 6.02 0.73
C ASP A 128 -17.53 6.57 -0.65
N ARG A 129 -18.03 5.96 -1.73
CA ARG A 129 -17.82 6.44 -3.11
C ARG A 129 -18.35 7.86 -3.32
N TRP A 130 -19.55 8.18 -2.82
CA TRP A 130 -20.10 9.52 -2.92
C TRP A 130 -19.23 10.56 -2.17
N LEU A 131 -18.71 10.20 -0.99
CA LEU A 131 -17.84 11.09 -0.23
C LEU A 131 -16.52 11.35 -0.95
N ILE A 132 -15.92 10.30 -1.52
CA ILE A 132 -14.67 10.39 -2.28
C ILE A 132 -14.89 11.21 -3.56
N ASP A 133 -15.86 10.83 -4.40
CA ASP A 133 -15.94 11.33 -5.78
C ASP A 133 -16.75 12.62 -5.90
N LYS A 134 -17.81 12.77 -5.09
CA LYS A 134 -18.76 13.90 -5.22
C LYS A 134 -18.53 14.97 -4.16
N LYS A 135 -18.48 14.60 -2.88
CA LYS A 135 -18.39 15.58 -1.78
C LYS A 135 -17.02 16.21 -1.64
N PHE A 136 -15.98 15.39 -1.48
CA PHE A 136 -14.63 15.88 -1.17
C PHE A 136 -13.69 15.87 -2.38
N LYS A 137 -14.04 15.18 -3.47
CA LYS A 137 -13.16 14.96 -4.63
C LYS A 137 -11.78 14.47 -4.19
N PHE A 138 -11.77 13.51 -3.26
CA PHE A 138 -10.55 13.00 -2.65
C PHE A 138 -9.76 12.18 -3.68
N LYS A 139 -8.61 12.72 -4.09
CA LYS A 139 -7.71 12.05 -5.04
C LYS A 139 -7.02 10.87 -4.36
N GLN A 140 -7.48 9.66 -4.68
CA GLN A 140 -6.88 8.41 -4.21
C GLN A 140 -5.59 8.05 -4.95
N LEU A 141 -5.41 8.57 -6.17
CA LEU A 141 -4.21 8.41 -6.98
C LEU A 141 -3.25 9.59 -6.75
N PRO A 142 -1.92 9.37 -6.80
CA PRO A 142 -0.97 10.45 -7.01
C PRO A 142 -1.36 11.31 -8.22
N SER A 143 -0.99 12.58 -8.22
CA SER A 143 -1.34 13.46 -9.35
C SER A 143 -0.69 12.95 -10.64
N ASN A 144 -1.36 13.16 -11.78
CA ASN A 144 -0.80 12.80 -13.09
C ASN A 144 0.57 13.46 -13.30
N LEU A 145 0.74 14.71 -12.84
CA LEU A 145 2.03 15.39 -12.88
C LEU A 145 3.11 14.64 -12.09
N TYR A 146 2.79 14.12 -10.90
CA TYR A 146 3.74 13.35 -10.11
C TYR A 146 4.15 12.06 -10.84
N PHE A 147 3.18 11.36 -11.46
CA PHE A 147 3.47 10.20 -12.29
C PHE A 147 4.39 10.54 -13.48
N LEU A 148 4.06 11.61 -14.20
CA LEU A 148 4.86 12.08 -15.34
C LEU A 148 6.27 12.48 -14.92
N LEU A 149 6.42 13.18 -13.79
CA LEU A 149 7.73 13.55 -13.26
C LEU A 149 8.56 12.30 -12.88
N SER A 150 7.96 11.31 -12.21
CA SER A 150 8.65 10.06 -11.89
C SER A 150 9.15 9.34 -13.14
N ILE A 151 8.32 9.24 -14.18
CA ILE A 151 8.72 8.62 -15.46
C ILE A 151 9.79 9.48 -16.17
N PHE A 152 9.63 10.80 -16.20
CA PHE A 152 10.59 11.71 -16.79
C PHE A 152 11.96 11.58 -16.13
N PHE A 153 12.03 11.58 -14.80
CA PHE A 153 13.29 11.37 -14.07
C PHE A 153 13.89 9.99 -14.31
N ALA A 154 13.06 8.94 -14.39
CA ALA A 154 13.54 7.60 -14.71
C ALA A 154 14.13 7.51 -16.14
N ILE A 155 13.55 8.22 -17.11
CA ILE A 155 14.08 8.31 -18.47
C ILE A 155 15.35 9.17 -18.52
N ALA A 156 15.37 10.29 -17.79
CA ALA A 156 16.50 11.22 -17.75
C ALA A 156 17.80 10.58 -17.23
N ILE A 157 17.70 9.50 -16.44
CA ILE A 157 18.88 8.76 -15.94
C ILE A 157 19.39 7.68 -16.92
N ILE A 158 18.68 7.37 -18.01
CA ILE A 158 19.08 6.34 -18.98
C ILE A 158 20.45 6.63 -19.61
N PRO A 159 20.77 7.86 -20.06
CA PRO A 159 22.09 8.18 -20.63
C PRO A 159 23.25 7.92 -19.66
N PHE A 160 22.97 7.90 -18.35
CA PHE A 160 23.94 7.68 -17.29
C PHE A 160 23.89 6.24 -16.73
N SER A 161 23.23 5.31 -17.44
CA SER A 161 23.01 3.94 -16.95
C SER A 161 24.32 3.23 -16.60
N HIS A 162 25.37 3.38 -17.42
CA HIS A 162 26.68 2.80 -17.14
C HIS A 162 27.32 3.34 -15.86
N ASP A 163 27.23 4.65 -15.62
CA ASP A 163 27.81 5.26 -14.42
C ASP A 163 27.00 4.90 -13.18
N ILE A 164 25.67 4.84 -13.30
CA ILE A 164 24.78 4.38 -12.23
C ILE A 164 25.09 2.93 -11.85
N ILE A 165 25.32 2.04 -12.83
CA ILE A 165 25.75 0.66 -12.55
C ILE A 165 27.11 0.65 -11.85
N LYS A 166 28.07 1.46 -12.29
CA LYS A 166 29.40 1.54 -11.65
C LYS A 166 29.33 2.01 -10.19
N ILE A 167 28.44 2.97 -9.90
CA ILE A 167 28.26 3.57 -8.57
C ILE A 167 27.46 2.66 -7.64
N THR A 168 26.34 2.10 -8.13
CA THR A 168 25.44 1.29 -7.31
C THR A 168 25.89 -0.16 -7.20
N LYS A 169 26.71 -0.65 -8.14
CA LYS A 169 27.04 -2.07 -8.36
C LYS A 169 25.83 -2.97 -8.54
N LEU A 170 24.70 -2.39 -8.93
CA LEU A 170 23.47 -3.11 -9.22
C LEU A 170 23.07 -2.92 -10.68
N PRO A 171 22.37 -3.91 -11.26
CA PRO A 171 21.71 -3.74 -12.54
C PRO A 171 20.86 -2.46 -12.59
N PHE A 172 21.01 -1.68 -13.66
CA PHE A 172 20.35 -0.37 -13.83
C PHE A 172 18.83 -0.42 -13.58
N ILE A 173 18.20 -1.56 -13.91
CA ILE A 173 16.76 -1.79 -13.73
C ILE A 173 16.28 -1.53 -12.30
N TYR A 174 17.09 -1.81 -11.27
CA TYR A 174 16.71 -1.54 -9.89
C TYR A 174 16.59 -0.03 -9.61
N THR A 175 17.53 0.76 -10.11
CA THR A 175 17.49 2.22 -9.99
C THR A 175 16.33 2.80 -10.79
N PHE A 176 16.18 2.35 -12.04
CA PHE A 176 15.09 2.77 -12.91
C PHE A 176 13.72 2.49 -12.30
N CYS A 177 13.48 1.25 -11.84
CA CYS A 177 12.21 0.87 -11.24
C CYS A 177 11.95 1.56 -9.90
N ALA A 178 12.97 1.78 -9.07
CA ALA A 178 12.80 2.51 -7.80
C ALA A 178 12.25 3.93 -8.02
N ILE A 179 12.64 4.59 -9.12
CA ILE A 179 12.16 5.93 -9.48
C ILE A 179 10.81 5.85 -10.21
N ALA A 180 10.72 5.00 -11.25
CA ALA A 180 9.54 4.91 -12.11
C ALA A 180 8.30 4.36 -11.37
N ALA A 181 8.48 3.39 -10.48
CA ALA A 181 7.40 2.73 -9.76
C ALA A 181 7.03 3.41 -8.42
N LEU A 182 7.66 4.55 -8.09
CA LEU A 182 7.34 5.32 -6.89
C LEU A 182 5.85 5.73 -6.80
N PRO A 183 5.20 6.23 -7.86
CA PRO A 183 3.77 6.50 -7.82
C PRO A 183 2.92 5.25 -7.56
N ILE A 184 3.37 4.09 -8.04
CA ILE A 184 2.68 2.79 -7.88
C ILE A 184 2.78 2.35 -6.42
N SER A 185 3.93 2.52 -5.76
CA SER A 185 4.06 2.22 -4.34
C SER A 185 3.22 3.14 -3.47
N LEU A 186 3.17 4.45 -3.79
CA LEU A 186 2.25 5.38 -3.13
C LEU A 186 0.79 4.96 -3.30
N LEU A 187 0.38 4.60 -4.51
CA LEU A 187 -0.96 4.08 -4.78
C LEU A 187 -1.28 2.86 -3.89
N GLY A 188 -0.42 1.83 -3.94
CA GLY A 188 -0.60 0.61 -3.15
C GLY A 188 -0.69 0.89 -1.65
N CYS A 189 0.27 1.65 -1.10
CA CYS A 189 0.27 1.99 0.33
C CYS A 189 -0.94 2.84 0.75
N GLY A 190 -1.40 3.75 -0.12
CA GLY A 190 -2.61 4.54 0.10
C GLY A 190 -3.86 3.68 0.17
N LEU A 191 -4.02 2.74 -0.76
CA LEU A 191 -5.14 1.80 -0.78
C LEU A 191 -5.09 0.81 0.38
N ILE A 192 -3.91 0.31 0.77
CA ILE A 192 -3.72 -0.47 2.01
C ILE A 192 -4.22 0.32 3.21
N THR A 193 -3.81 1.59 3.32
CA THR A 193 -4.20 2.46 4.43
C THR A 193 -5.71 2.67 4.45
N ARG A 194 -6.33 2.90 3.28
CA ARG A 194 -7.79 3.01 3.13
C ARG A 194 -8.49 1.73 3.62
N SER A 195 -8.09 0.58 3.08
CA SER A 195 -8.67 -0.72 3.44
C SER A 195 -8.51 -1.01 4.93
N TRP A 196 -7.35 -0.70 5.52
CA TRP A 196 -7.14 -0.83 6.96
C TRP A 196 -8.11 0.03 7.79
N LEU A 197 -8.28 1.28 7.39
CA LEU A 197 -9.17 2.22 8.07
C LEU A 197 -10.64 1.76 8.01
N ILE A 198 -11.10 1.38 6.82
CA ILE A 198 -12.48 1.03 6.52
C ILE A 198 -12.89 -0.32 7.09
N PHE A 199 -12.02 -1.34 6.99
CA PHE A 199 -12.37 -2.72 7.31
C PHE A 199 -11.93 -3.16 8.71
N TYR A 200 -10.95 -2.49 9.32
CA TYR A 200 -10.44 -2.85 10.64
C TYR A 200 -10.58 -1.72 11.66
N TYR A 201 -9.98 -0.56 11.40
CA TYR A 201 -9.83 0.47 12.44
C TYR A 201 -11.16 1.11 12.88
N TYR A 202 -11.95 1.66 11.95
CA TYR A 202 -13.23 2.28 12.30
C TYR A 202 -14.32 1.28 12.67
N PRO A 203 -14.48 0.13 11.99
CA PRO A 203 -15.39 -0.91 12.44
C PRO A 203 -15.14 -1.37 13.87
N LYS A 204 -13.86 -1.53 14.27
CA LYS A 204 -13.51 -1.87 15.65
C LYS A 204 -13.98 -0.80 16.64
N LYS A 205 -13.85 0.48 16.29
CA LYS A 205 -14.35 1.59 17.14
C LYS A 205 -15.88 1.62 17.22
N ILE A 206 -16.58 1.37 16.11
CA ILE A 206 -18.05 1.33 16.07
C ILE A 206 -18.56 0.16 16.90
N LYS A 207 -18.00 -1.04 16.71
CA LYS A 207 -18.34 -2.23 17.51
C LYS A 207 -18.07 -2.02 18.99
N ALA A 208 -16.97 -1.35 19.35
CA ALA A 208 -16.68 -1.06 20.76
C ALA A 208 -17.75 -0.16 21.40
N LYS A 209 -18.29 0.80 20.64
CA LYS A 209 -19.32 1.75 21.08
C LYS A 209 -20.72 1.13 21.11
N ASN A 210 -21.12 0.49 20.02
CA ASN A 210 -22.50 0.05 19.81
C ASN A 210 -22.73 -1.43 20.20
N LYS A 211 -21.66 -2.17 20.52
CA LYS A 211 -21.65 -3.63 20.80
C LYS A 211 -22.15 -4.53 19.67
N LYS A 212 -22.59 -3.95 18.56
CA LYS A 212 -23.07 -4.62 17.35
C LYS A 212 -21.92 -4.97 16.38
N PRO A 213 -22.04 -6.06 15.61
CA PRO A 213 -21.12 -6.36 14.51
C PRO A 213 -21.22 -5.30 13.40
N VAL A 214 -20.18 -5.25 12.55
CA VAL A 214 -20.14 -4.35 11.38
C VAL A 214 -19.98 -5.19 10.11
N TYR A 215 -20.99 -5.17 9.25
CA TYR A 215 -21.05 -5.91 7.99
C TYR A 215 -20.76 -4.98 6.81
N VAL A 216 -20.31 -5.56 5.70
CA VAL A 216 -20.22 -4.84 4.42
C VAL A 216 -21.55 -4.99 3.70
N ASP A 217 -22.14 -3.87 3.27
CA ASP A 217 -23.31 -3.91 2.39
C ASP A 217 -22.86 -4.32 0.98
N MET A 218 -23.44 -5.42 0.49
CA MET A 218 -23.17 -6.00 -0.83
C MET A 218 -24.17 -5.54 -1.89
N ASN A 219 -25.24 -4.81 -1.52
CA ASN A 219 -26.27 -4.33 -2.45
C ASN A 219 -25.86 -3.01 -3.16
N GLY A 220 -24.56 -2.87 -3.40
CA GLY A 220 -23.96 -1.77 -4.19
C GLY A 220 -24.38 -1.84 -5.65
#